data_AF-Q9YH75-F1
#
_entry.id   AF-Q9YH75-F1
#
_cell.length_a   1.000
_cell.length_b   1.000
_cell.length_c   1.000
_cell.angle_alpha   90.00
_cell.angle_beta   90.00
_cell.angle_gamma   90.00
#
_symmetry.space_group_name_H-M   'P 1'
#
loop_
_entity.id
_entity.type
_entity.pdbx_description
1 polymer ?
#
loop_
_entity_poly.entity_id
_entity_poly.type
_entity_poly.pdbx_seq_one_letter_code
_entity_poly.pdbx_strand_id
1 'polypeptide(L)' 'DPELWKDPTVFNPDRFLSADGTELNKLEGEKVMIFGLGKRRCIGEVIARNEVYL' A
#
# COMPACT_ATOMS: atom_id res chain seq x y z
N ASP A 1 0.35 12.85 2.30
CA ASP A 1 -0.26 13.81 1.35
C ASP A 1 -1.75 13.89 1.64
N PRO A 2 -2.23 15.01 2.21
CA PRO A 2 -3.66 15.23 2.48
C PRO A 2 -4.53 15.33 1.22
N GLU A 3 -3.96 15.66 0.05
CA GLU A 3 -4.71 15.72 -1.22
C GLU A 3 -4.94 14.32 -1.79
N LEU A 4 -4.00 13.40 -1.56
CA LEU A 4 -4.08 12.02 -2.01
C LEU A 4 -4.91 11.12 -1.07
N TRP A 5 -4.93 11.46 0.22
CA TRP A 5 -5.43 10.58 1.27
C TRP A 5 -6.37 11.30 2.24
N LYS A 6 -7.56 10.74 2.44
CA LYS A 6 -8.45 11.14 3.53
C LYS A 6 -7.81 10.78 4.87
N ASP A 7 -7.82 11.71 5.83
CA ASP A 7 -7.30 11.53 7.19
C ASP A 7 -5.90 10.87 7.21
N PRO A 8 -4.85 11.54 6.69
CA PRO A 8 -3.55 10.92 6.42
C PRO A 8 -2.77 10.51 7.68
N THR A 9 -3.12 11.06 8.83
CA THR A 9 -2.49 10.76 10.13
C THR A 9 -3.19 9.62 10.88
N VAL A 10 -4.35 9.17 10.38
CA VAL A 10 -5.12 8.09 10.99
C VAL A 10 -4.69 6.76 10.40
N PHE A 11 -4.39 5.79 11.28
CA PHE A 11 -4.16 4.41 10.88
C PHE A 11 -5.50 3.78 10.49
N ASN A 12 -5.76 3.67 9.18
CA ASN A 12 -6.99 3.09 8.62
C ASN A 12 -6.64 2.03 7.56
N PRO A 13 -6.65 0.73 7.91
CA PRO A 13 -6.41 -0.38 6.97
C PRO A 13 -7.46 -0.49 5.86
N ASP A 14 -8.72 -0.14 6.14
CA ASP A 14 -9.86 -0.32 5.23
C ASP A 14 -9.74 0.52 3.96
N ARG A 15 -8.92 1.58 4.02
CA ARG A 15 -8.53 2.42 2.87
C ARG A 15 -8.01 1.62 1.68
N PHE A 16 -7.41 0.45 1.92
CA PHE A 16 -6.82 -0.38 0.88
C PHE A 16 -7.74 -1.53 0.44
N LEU A 17 -9.00 -1.55 0.88
CA LEU A 17 -10.00 -2.54 0.49
C LEU A 17 -10.89 -2.03 -0.65
N SER A 18 -11.51 -2.96 -1.38
CA SER A 18 -12.61 -2.69 -2.29
C SER A 18 -13.84 -2.17 -1.54
N ALA A 19 -14.81 -1.57 -2.26
CA ALA A 19 -15.99 -0.98 -1.64
C ALA A 19 -16.87 -2.00 -0.87
N ASP A 20 -16.82 -3.26 -1.28
CA ASP A 20 -17.48 -4.40 -0.63
C ASP A 20 -16.57 -5.14 0.38
N GLY A 21 -15.31 -4.72 0.52
CA GLY A 21 -14.36 -5.26 1.50
C GLY A 21 -13.82 -6.66 1.20
N THR A 22 -14.11 -7.22 0.02
CA THR A 22 -13.76 -8.60 -0.34
C THR A 22 -12.36 -8.72 -0.95
N GLU A 23 -11.84 -7.64 -1.51
CA GLU A 23 -10.56 -7.62 -2.22
C GLU A 23 -9.69 -6.42 -1.81
N LEU A 24 -8.39 -6.52 -2.07
CA LEU A 24 -7.48 -5.39 -1.97
C LEU A 24 -7.63 -4.47 -3.18
N ASN A 25 -7.81 -3.18 -2.93
CA ASN A 25 -7.77 -2.15 -3.95
C ASN A 25 -6.32 -1.90 -4.38
N LYS A 26 -5.91 -2.56 -5.47
CA LYS A 26 -4.55 -2.46 -6.03
C LYS A 26 -4.17 -1.02 -6.40
N LEU A 27 -5.11 -0.21 -6.89
CA LEU A 27 -4.86 1.17 -7.28
C LEU A 27 -4.50 2.04 -6.08
N GLU A 28 -5.21 1.86 -4.96
CA GLU A 28 -4.84 2.54 -3.71
C GLU A 28 -3.53 1.98 -3.15
N GLY A 29 -3.29 0.67 -3.23
CA GLY A 29 -2.04 0.06 -2.81
C GLY A 29 -0.80 0.60 -3.55
N GLU A 30 -0.89 0.83 -4.86
CA GLU A 30 0.22 1.32 -5.69
C GLU A 30 0.62 2.78 -5.38
N LYS A 31 -0.28 3.58 -4.79
CA LYS A 31 0.03 4.94 -4.32
C LYS A 31 1.01 4.95 -3.14
N VAL A 32 1.19 3.83 -2.45
CA VAL A 32 2.11 3.69 -1.32
C VAL A 32 3.49 3.28 -1.81
N MET A 33 4.41 4.25 -1.88
CA MET A 33 5.76 4.06 -2.43
C MET A 33 6.83 3.69 -1.38
N ILE A 34 6.53 2.80 -0.43
CA ILE A 34 7.47 2.41 0.65
C ILE A 34 8.71 1.65 0.16
N PHE A 35 8.63 1.00 -1.00
CA PHE A 35 9.74 0.26 -1.62
C PHE A 35 10.47 1.06 -2.73
N GLY A 36 10.12 2.34 -2.92
CA GLY A 36 10.65 3.17 -4.00
C GLY A 36 10.13 2.79 -5.40
N LEU A 37 10.68 3.45 -6.42
CA LEU A 37 10.22 3.35 -7.81
C LEU A 37 11.40 3.30 -8.81
N GLY A 38 11.18 2.68 -9.97
CA GLY A 38 12.13 2.69 -11.09
C GLY A 38 13.40 1.87 -10.86
N LYS A 39 14.52 2.32 -11.42
CA LYS A 39 15.81 1.59 -11.42
C LYS A 39 16.39 1.31 -10.03
N ARG A 40 15.91 2.01 -9.00
CA ARG A 40 16.38 1.90 -7.60
C ARG A 40 15.29 1.35 -6.66
N ARG A 41 14.23 0.75 -7.20
CA ARG A 41 13.21 0.06 -6.38
C ARG A 41 13.87 -1.05 -5.56
N CYS A 42 13.36 -1.25 -4.33
CA CYS A 42 13.83 -2.27 -3.41
C CYS A 42 13.73 -3.67 -4.06
N ILE A 43 14.87 -4.37 -4.15
CA ILE A 43 14.94 -5.75 -4.67
C ILE A 43 14.26 -6.76 -3.73
N GLY A 44 14.11 -6.41 -2.45
CA GLY A 44 13.50 -7.24 -1.43
C GLY A 44 12.00 -7.04 -1.25
N GLU A 45 11.32 -6.23 -2.08
CA GLU A 45 9.89 -5.92 -1.91
C GLU A 45 9.02 -7.17 -1.78
N VAL A 46 9.19 -8.14 -2.69
CA VAL A 46 8.38 -9.37 -2.69
C VAL A 46 8.65 -10.20 -1.44
N ILE A 47 9.92 -10.35 -1.05
CA ILE A 47 10.31 -11.11 0.13
C ILE A 47 9.74 -10.43 1.39
N ALA A 48 9.96 -9.13 1.56
CA ALA A 48 9.48 -8.39 2.72
C ALA A 48 7.96 -8.47 2.89
N ARG A 49 7.19 -8.37 1.80
CA ARG A 49 5.72 -8.50 1.86
C ARG A 49 5.28 -9.91 2.28
N ASN A 50 5.94 -10.95 1.78
CA ASN A 50 5.63 -12.33 2.14
C ASN A 50 6.00 -12.62 3.60
N GLU A 51 7.18 -12.19 4.04
CA GLU A 51 7.67 -12.40 5.41
C GLU A 51 6.85 -11.64 6.47
N VAL A 52 6.28 -10.48 6.12
CA VAL A 52 5.39 -9.73 7.04
C VAL A 52 3.98 -10.31 7.08
N TYR A 53 3.57 -11.02 6.02
CA TYR A 53 2.25 -11.64 5.93
C TYR A 53 2.18 -13.00 6.65
N LEU A 54 3.25 -13.79 6.58
CA LEU A 54 3.38 -15.11 7.22
C LEU A 54 3.61 -14.99 8.74
#